data_AF-A0A7Y8HZS3-F1
#
_entry.id   AF-A0A7Y8HZS3-F1
#
_cell.length_a   1.000
_cell.length_b   1.000
_cell.length_c   1.000
_cell.angle_alpha   90.00
_cell.angle_beta   90.00
_cell.angle_gamma   90.00
#
_symmetry.space_group_name_H-M   'P 1'
#
loop_
_entity.id
_entity.type
_entity.pdbx_description
1 polymer ?
#
loop_
_entity_poly.entity_id
_entity_poly.type
_entity_poly.pdbx_seq_one_letter_code
_entity_poly.pdbx_strand_id
1 'polypeptide(L)'
;MDAGDRVTLMLENSIEYVSLLLGVWAAGAVAVPLNADTTGEAASKTLAHARPRLVAARARAVDRLGLRGTGLRILEIGPRFSAFRERLEGLAPAEVAEVRESEPAMLLYTSGTTGAPKGVVLSHANLLANTRSIVEYLRLNGSDSIVNVLPFFHSFGNSVLLTHLAAGARVVIENRFAFPAKVVETMQRERPTGFAGVPATYYILLHRSHFADHNWEFLRYICQAGGGMRVETIERLRKIMPATEIVIMYGQTEASARLSYLPPAMLERKLGSIGIGIPGVELKVAGEDGRELPAGETGELLARGPNVMLGYADDPEAT
;
A
#
# COMPACT_ATOMS: atom_id res chain seq x y z
N MET A 1 16.30 8.61 -19.01
CA MET A 1 15.01 7.95 -18.74
C MET A 1 14.01 8.87 -19.37
N ASP A 2 13.11 8.32 -20.15
CA ASP A 2 12.11 9.10 -20.86
C ASP A 2 10.77 8.97 -20.12
N ALA A 3 9.86 9.92 -20.32
CA ALA A 3 8.53 9.86 -19.71
C ALA A 3 7.82 8.55 -20.08
N GLY A 4 7.21 7.88 -19.10
CA GLY A 4 6.57 6.57 -19.28
C GLY A 4 7.51 5.36 -19.20
N ASP A 5 8.83 5.55 -19.11
CA ASP A 5 9.75 4.45 -18.79
C ASP A 5 9.36 3.79 -17.46
N ARG A 6 9.47 2.47 -17.38
CA ARG A 6 9.12 1.71 -16.17
C ARG A 6 10.37 1.46 -15.32
N VAL A 7 10.30 1.77 -14.04
CA VAL A 7 11.40 1.54 -13.09
C VAL A 7 10.94 0.58 -12.00
N THR A 8 11.54 -0.60 -11.96
CA THR A 8 11.22 -1.61 -10.95
C THR A 8 11.93 -1.32 -9.64
N LEU A 9 11.18 -1.31 -8.54
CA LEU A 9 11.70 -1.14 -7.18
C LEU A 9 11.60 -2.47 -6.43
N MET A 10 12.73 -3.17 -6.28
CA MET A 10 12.82 -4.45 -5.55
C MET A 10 13.57 -4.25 -4.23
N LEU A 11 12.95 -3.52 -3.31
CA LEU A 11 13.52 -3.19 -2.00
C LEU A 11 12.49 -3.47 -0.91
N GLU A 12 12.96 -3.85 0.27
CA GLU A 12 12.17 -3.74 1.49
C GLU A 12 11.77 -2.28 1.79
N ASN A 13 10.76 -2.08 2.63
CA ASN A 13 10.40 -0.74 3.08
C ASN A 13 11.64 -0.06 3.67
N SER A 14 12.00 1.10 3.14
CA SER A 14 13.23 1.80 3.49
C SER A 14 13.12 3.24 3.03
N ILE A 15 14.00 4.12 3.54
CA ILE A 15 14.06 5.50 3.07
C ILE A 15 14.51 5.52 1.60
N GLU A 16 15.43 4.62 1.22
CA GLU A 16 15.87 4.46 -0.16
C GLU A 16 14.72 4.11 -1.10
N TYR A 17 13.80 3.21 -0.71
CA TYR A 17 12.59 2.93 -1.48
C TYR A 17 11.76 4.20 -1.69
N VAL A 18 11.53 4.98 -0.63
CA VAL A 18 10.72 6.22 -0.71
C VAL A 18 11.41 7.26 -1.61
N SER A 19 12.72 7.47 -1.44
CA SER A 19 13.51 8.36 -2.31
C SER A 19 13.44 7.93 -3.77
N LEU A 20 13.53 6.63 -4.06
CA LEU A 20 13.44 6.11 -5.42
C LEU A 20 12.03 6.25 -6.00
N LEU A 21 10.98 5.97 -5.23
CA LEU A 21 9.60 6.16 -5.67
C LEU A 21 9.35 7.62 -6.10
N LEU A 22 9.72 8.57 -5.24
CA LEU A 22 9.58 10.00 -5.54
C LEU A 22 10.48 10.43 -6.70
N GLY A 23 11.72 9.91 -6.78
CA GLY A 23 12.64 10.21 -7.87
C GLY A 23 12.18 9.67 -9.23
N VAL A 24 11.52 8.50 -9.24
CA VAL A 24 10.91 7.92 -10.45
C VAL A 24 9.79 8.83 -10.96
N TRP A 25 8.91 9.27 -10.08
CA TRP A 25 7.85 10.22 -10.45
C TRP A 25 8.39 11.58 -10.86
N ALA A 26 9.41 12.09 -10.16
CA ALA A 26 10.07 13.35 -10.54
C ALA A 26 10.74 13.27 -11.91
N ALA A 27 11.11 12.07 -12.37
CA ALA A 27 11.64 11.83 -13.71
C ALA A 27 10.57 11.53 -14.77
N GLY A 28 9.28 11.60 -14.42
CA GLY A 28 8.16 11.26 -15.33
C GLY A 28 8.03 9.78 -15.65
N ALA A 29 8.69 8.92 -14.87
CA ALA A 29 8.70 7.48 -15.06
C ALA A 29 7.64 6.79 -14.19
N VAL A 30 7.32 5.54 -14.53
CA VAL A 30 6.30 4.73 -13.88
C VAL A 30 6.95 3.78 -12.87
N ALA A 31 6.55 3.86 -11.61
CA ALA A 31 7.09 2.99 -10.56
C ALA A 31 6.48 1.59 -10.63
N VAL A 32 7.32 0.56 -10.57
CA VAL A 32 6.89 -0.85 -10.55
C VAL A 32 7.43 -1.53 -9.29
N PRO A 33 6.80 -1.34 -8.12
CA PRO A 33 7.30 -1.93 -6.91
C PRO A 33 6.99 -3.43 -6.89
N LEU A 34 8.01 -4.24 -6.65
CA LEU A 34 7.90 -5.70 -6.56
C LEU A 34 8.47 -6.18 -5.24
N ASN A 35 7.97 -7.32 -4.78
CA ASN A 35 8.52 -7.97 -3.60
C ASN A 35 9.98 -8.36 -3.84
N ALA A 36 10.88 -7.79 -3.04
CA ALA A 36 12.30 -8.10 -3.10
C ALA A 36 12.58 -9.59 -2.88
N ASP A 37 11.72 -10.28 -2.12
CA ASP A 37 11.82 -11.70 -1.75
C ASP A 37 11.16 -12.68 -2.71
N THR A 38 10.45 -12.21 -3.75
CA THR A 38 10.01 -13.11 -4.82
C THR A 38 11.23 -13.69 -5.54
N THR A 39 11.22 -14.99 -5.83
CA THR A 39 12.34 -15.70 -6.47
C THR A 39 11.89 -16.51 -7.68
N GLY A 40 12.87 -16.99 -8.43
CA GLY A 40 12.69 -17.96 -9.49
C GLY A 40 11.77 -17.47 -10.61
N GLU A 41 10.97 -18.39 -11.14
CA GLU A 41 10.13 -18.17 -12.30
C GLU A 41 9.10 -17.04 -12.11
N ALA A 42 8.57 -16.87 -10.90
CA ALA A 42 7.58 -15.84 -10.60
C ALA A 42 8.16 -14.42 -10.75
N ALA A 43 9.38 -14.19 -10.26
CA ALA A 43 10.07 -12.91 -10.42
C ALA A 43 10.40 -12.64 -11.89
N SER A 44 10.94 -13.65 -12.60
CA SER A 44 11.30 -13.53 -14.02
C SER A 44 10.09 -13.23 -14.89
N LYS A 45 8.96 -13.93 -14.68
CA LYS A 45 7.69 -13.67 -15.38
C LYS A 45 7.20 -12.24 -15.16
N THR A 46 7.24 -11.78 -13.92
CA THR A 46 6.77 -10.43 -13.57
C THR A 46 7.68 -9.35 -14.15
N LEU A 47 9.00 -9.53 -14.10
CA LEU A 47 9.97 -8.61 -14.72
C LEU A 47 9.84 -8.58 -16.24
N ALA A 48 9.65 -9.74 -16.87
CA ALA A 48 9.43 -9.86 -18.31
C ALA A 48 8.14 -9.16 -18.75
N HIS A 49 7.05 -9.29 -17.98
CA HIS A 49 5.80 -8.57 -18.22
C HIS A 49 5.96 -7.06 -18.00
N ALA A 50 6.64 -6.66 -16.93
CA ALA A 50 6.86 -5.26 -16.59
C ALA A 50 7.72 -4.52 -17.63
N ARG A 51 8.68 -5.20 -18.27
CA ARG A 51 9.62 -4.61 -19.23
C ARG A 51 10.30 -3.34 -18.68
N PRO A 52 10.94 -3.38 -17.49
CA PRO A 52 11.51 -2.19 -16.89
C PRO A 52 12.76 -1.71 -17.64
N ARG A 53 12.90 -0.39 -17.76
CA ARG A 53 14.13 0.25 -18.24
C ARG A 53 15.25 0.17 -17.22
N LEU A 54 14.90 0.14 -15.94
CA LEU A 54 15.82 0.11 -14.80
C LEU A 54 15.23 -0.76 -13.68
N VAL A 55 16.07 -1.56 -13.03
CA VAL A 55 15.74 -2.28 -11.80
C VAL A 55 16.59 -1.74 -10.65
N ALA A 56 15.96 -1.16 -9.64
CA ALA A 56 16.61 -0.77 -8.39
C ALA A 56 16.44 -1.88 -7.35
N ALA A 57 17.54 -2.45 -6.88
CA ALA A 57 17.53 -3.62 -6.00
C ALA A 57 18.76 -3.65 -5.08
N ARG A 58 18.67 -4.34 -3.94
CA ARG A 58 19.87 -4.67 -3.14
C ARG A 58 20.71 -5.71 -3.88
N ALA A 59 22.04 -5.70 -3.70
CA ALA A 59 22.96 -6.66 -4.31
C ALA A 59 22.51 -8.14 -4.11
N ARG A 60 22.07 -8.49 -2.90
CA ARG A 60 21.52 -9.83 -2.59
C ARG A 60 20.35 -10.24 -3.49
N ALA A 61 19.48 -9.30 -3.85
CA ALA A 61 18.32 -9.59 -4.69
C ALA A 61 18.74 -9.72 -6.16
N VAL A 62 19.68 -8.88 -6.61
CA VAL A 62 20.30 -8.98 -7.94
C VAL A 62 20.94 -10.35 -8.16
N ASP A 63 21.73 -10.82 -7.20
CA ASP A 63 22.40 -12.12 -7.28
C ASP A 63 21.40 -13.27 -7.19
N ARG A 64 20.47 -13.23 -6.23
CA ARG A 64 19.43 -14.27 -6.03
C ARG A 64 18.53 -14.45 -7.24
N LEU A 65 18.26 -13.38 -7.98
CA LEU A 65 17.41 -13.38 -9.16
C LEU A 65 18.19 -13.62 -10.46
N GLY A 66 19.52 -13.74 -10.39
CA GLY A 66 20.35 -13.91 -11.57
C GLY A 66 20.21 -12.75 -12.56
N LEU A 67 20.00 -11.51 -12.08
CA LEU A 67 19.78 -10.36 -12.98
C LEU A 67 21.08 -9.93 -13.68
N ARG A 68 22.25 -10.34 -13.17
CA ARG A 68 23.54 -10.08 -13.80
C ARG A 68 23.60 -10.76 -15.18
N GLY A 69 23.97 -10.01 -16.20
CA GLY A 69 24.09 -10.52 -17.57
C GLY A 69 22.77 -10.62 -18.34
N THR A 70 21.62 -10.27 -17.75
CA THR A 70 20.32 -10.24 -18.45
C THR A 70 20.17 -9.09 -19.45
N GLY A 71 21.11 -8.13 -19.46
CA GLY A 71 21.02 -6.89 -20.24
C GLY A 71 20.14 -5.80 -19.59
N LEU A 72 19.44 -6.11 -18.50
CA LEU A 72 18.72 -5.11 -17.71
C LEU A 72 19.70 -4.12 -17.09
N ARG A 73 19.34 -2.83 -17.10
CA ARG A 73 20.07 -1.82 -16.33
C ARG A 73 19.71 -1.99 -14.86
N ILE A 74 20.73 -2.14 -14.01
CA ILE A 74 20.54 -2.38 -12.57
C ILE A 74 21.14 -1.22 -11.79
N LEU A 75 20.35 -0.67 -10.87
CA LEU A 75 20.81 0.24 -9.84
C LEU A 75 20.93 -0.54 -8.52
N GLU A 76 22.15 -0.95 -8.20
CA GLU A 76 22.43 -1.63 -6.94
C GLU A 76 22.41 -0.64 -5.76
N ILE A 77 21.50 -0.87 -4.80
CA ILE A 77 21.35 -0.06 -3.59
C ILE A 77 22.13 -0.72 -2.45
N GLY A 78 23.12 0.00 -1.91
CA GLY A 78 23.95 -0.46 -0.78
C GLY A 78 23.13 -0.64 0.50
N PRO A 79 23.58 -1.40 1.51
CA PRO A 79 22.74 -1.85 2.64
C PRO A 79 22.40 -0.76 3.68
N ARG A 80 23.02 0.42 3.58
CA ARG A 80 22.84 1.52 4.53
C ARG A 80 22.47 2.79 3.78
N PHE A 81 21.58 3.57 4.40
CA PHE A 81 21.17 4.87 3.86
C PHE A 81 22.33 5.86 3.71
N SER A 82 23.37 5.78 4.56
CA SER A 82 24.56 6.65 4.44
C SER A 82 25.27 6.45 3.09
N ALA A 83 25.49 5.20 2.67
CA ALA A 83 26.11 4.91 1.38
C ALA A 83 25.23 5.34 0.19
N PHE A 84 23.91 5.29 0.35
CA PHE A 84 22.98 5.84 -0.62
C PHE A 84 23.10 7.36 -0.70
N ARG A 85 23.16 8.05 0.45
CA ARG A 85 23.35 9.50 0.53
C ARG A 85 24.70 9.95 -0.05
N GLU A 86 25.80 9.29 0.31
CA GLU A 86 27.15 9.58 -0.22
C GLU A 86 27.20 9.51 -1.75
N ARG A 87 26.45 8.59 -2.37
CA ARG A 87 26.33 8.53 -3.84
C ARG A 87 25.57 9.70 -4.45
N LEU A 88 24.68 10.34 -3.67
CA LEU A 88 23.94 11.52 -4.09
C LEU A 88 24.73 12.81 -3.82
N GLU A 89 25.71 12.78 -2.91
CA GLU A 89 26.56 13.93 -2.62
C GLU A 89 27.35 14.34 -3.87
N GLY A 90 27.24 15.62 -4.21
CA GLY A 90 27.89 16.19 -5.41
C GLY A 90 27.10 16.03 -6.71
N LEU A 91 25.96 15.31 -6.71
CA LEU A 91 25.03 15.35 -7.84
C LEU A 91 24.22 16.64 -7.81
N ALA A 92 24.17 17.34 -8.94
CA ALA A 92 23.25 18.46 -9.10
C ALA A 92 21.80 17.93 -9.07
N PRO A 93 20.84 18.66 -8.47
CA PRO A 93 19.43 18.34 -8.60
C PRO A 93 19.06 18.24 -10.08
N ALA A 94 18.44 17.13 -10.46
CA ALA A 94 17.87 16.99 -11.80
C ALA A 94 16.61 17.87 -11.93
N GLU A 95 16.33 18.32 -13.15
CA GLU A 95 15.05 18.97 -13.44
C GLU A 95 13.90 17.97 -13.22
N VAL A 96 12.84 18.46 -12.57
CA VAL A 96 11.61 17.68 -12.40
C VAL A 96 10.84 17.71 -13.72
N ALA A 97 10.53 16.53 -14.25
CA ALA A 97 9.75 16.41 -15.47
C ALA A 97 8.34 16.99 -15.29
N GLU A 98 7.80 17.59 -16.35
CA GLU A 98 6.37 17.90 -16.41
C GLU A 98 5.57 16.59 -16.55
N VAL A 99 4.71 16.31 -15.59
CA VAL A 99 3.88 15.09 -15.55
C VAL A 99 2.41 15.49 -15.47
N ARG A 100 1.57 14.90 -16.30
CA ARG A 100 0.11 15.12 -16.24
C ARG A 100 -0.50 14.16 -15.23
N GLU A 101 -1.50 14.61 -14.48
CA GLU A 101 -2.14 13.74 -13.48
C GLU A 101 -2.78 12.47 -14.10
N SER A 102 -3.17 12.51 -15.37
CA SER A 102 -3.71 11.35 -16.10
C SER A 102 -2.66 10.32 -16.51
N GLU A 103 -1.37 10.64 -16.44
CA GLU A 103 -0.30 9.74 -16.85
C GLU A 103 -0.10 8.61 -15.81
N PRO A 104 0.29 7.40 -16.25
CA PRO A 104 0.60 6.30 -15.34
C PRO A 104 1.68 6.68 -14.34
N ALA A 105 1.38 6.50 -13.05
CA ALA A 105 2.31 6.70 -11.95
C ALA A 105 2.90 5.37 -11.46
N MET A 106 2.11 4.30 -11.50
CA MET A 106 2.47 3.04 -10.86
C MET A 106 1.85 1.83 -11.56
N LEU A 107 2.62 0.75 -11.67
CA LEU A 107 2.13 -0.60 -11.98
C LEU A 107 2.22 -1.47 -10.72
N LEU A 108 1.08 -1.82 -10.14
CA LEU A 108 1.02 -2.74 -9.00
C LEU A 108 0.63 -4.14 -9.46
N TYR A 109 1.47 -5.12 -9.15
CA TYR A 109 1.19 -6.51 -9.51
C TYR A 109 0.32 -7.20 -8.45
N THR A 110 -0.72 -7.87 -8.91
CA THR A 110 -1.58 -8.73 -8.09
C THR A 110 -1.34 -10.20 -8.45
N SER A 111 -1.67 -11.11 -7.52
CA SER A 111 -1.70 -12.55 -7.82
C SER A 111 -2.88 -12.82 -8.75
N GLY A 112 -2.62 -12.88 -10.07
CA GLY A 112 -3.63 -13.24 -11.05
C GLY A 112 -4.19 -14.65 -10.82
N THR A 113 -5.49 -14.83 -11.03
CA THR A 113 -6.18 -16.13 -10.89
C THR A 113 -5.67 -17.19 -11.87
N THR A 114 -5.09 -16.77 -13.00
CA THR A 114 -4.54 -17.63 -14.06
C THR A 114 -3.06 -17.97 -13.86
N GLY A 115 -2.41 -17.46 -12.81
CA GLY A 115 -0.97 -17.59 -12.58
C GLY A 115 -0.09 -16.67 -13.46
N ALA A 116 -0.69 -15.92 -14.40
CA ALA A 116 -0.02 -14.88 -15.15
C ALA A 116 0.08 -13.57 -14.33
N PRO A 117 1.20 -12.83 -14.38
CA PRO A 117 1.30 -11.52 -13.74
C PRO A 117 0.25 -10.54 -14.28
N LYS A 118 -0.54 -9.92 -13.40
CA LYS A 118 -1.47 -8.84 -13.77
C LYS A 118 -0.98 -7.53 -13.18
N GLY A 119 -0.62 -6.57 -14.03
CA GLY A 119 -0.16 -5.25 -13.62
C GLY A 119 -1.30 -4.24 -13.64
N VAL A 120 -1.79 -3.85 -12.48
CA VAL A 120 -2.79 -2.76 -12.35
C VAL A 120 -2.12 -1.43 -12.64
N VAL A 121 -2.61 -0.70 -13.64
CA VAL A 121 -2.07 0.60 -14.05
C VAL A 121 -2.81 1.72 -13.30
N LEU A 122 -2.10 2.42 -12.42
CA LEU A 122 -2.63 3.55 -11.66
C LEU A 122 -2.01 4.85 -12.15
N SER A 123 -2.85 5.83 -12.46
CA SER A 123 -2.41 7.20 -12.75
C SER A 123 -2.06 7.99 -11.48
N HIS A 124 -1.38 9.12 -11.65
CA HIS A 124 -1.18 10.08 -10.56
C HIS A 124 -2.52 10.54 -9.98
N ALA A 125 -3.52 10.81 -10.83
CA ALA A 125 -4.87 11.20 -10.43
C ALA A 125 -5.55 10.13 -9.58
N ASN A 126 -5.41 8.83 -9.93
CA ASN A 126 -6.00 7.75 -9.15
C ASN A 126 -5.42 7.68 -7.73
N LEU A 127 -4.08 7.77 -7.63
CA LEU A 127 -3.37 7.76 -6.34
C LEU A 127 -3.72 8.99 -5.51
N LEU A 128 -3.76 10.18 -6.12
CA LEU A 128 -4.11 11.44 -5.45
C LEU A 128 -5.55 11.44 -4.95
N ALA A 129 -6.50 10.98 -5.77
CA ALA A 129 -7.90 10.86 -5.38
C ALA A 129 -8.06 9.99 -4.14
N ASN A 130 -7.49 8.77 -4.16
CA ASN A 130 -7.56 7.89 -3.00
C ASN A 130 -6.87 8.48 -1.77
N THR A 131 -5.69 9.09 -1.97
CA THR A 131 -4.91 9.72 -0.90
C THR A 131 -5.69 10.84 -0.21
N ARG A 132 -6.30 11.75 -0.99
CA ARG A 132 -7.09 12.87 -0.46
C ARG A 132 -8.30 12.38 0.33
N SER A 133 -9.06 11.42 -0.22
CA SER A 133 -10.22 10.85 0.47
C SER A 133 -9.84 10.21 1.81
N ILE A 134 -8.71 9.49 1.87
CA ILE A 134 -8.22 8.87 3.11
C ILE A 134 -7.76 9.91 4.13
N VAL A 135 -6.98 10.90 3.70
CA VAL A 135 -6.53 11.99 4.57
C VAL A 135 -7.73 12.69 5.19
N GLU A 136 -8.78 12.93 4.40
CA GLU A 136 -10.03 13.54 4.86
C GLU A 136 -10.74 12.69 5.92
N TYR A 137 -11.12 11.44 5.61
CA TYR A 137 -11.96 10.67 6.55
C TYR A 137 -11.20 10.19 7.80
N LEU A 138 -9.88 9.97 7.71
CA LEU A 138 -9.02 9.68 8.87
C LEU A 138 -8.55 10.95 9.60
N ARG A 139 -8.82 12.14 9.04
CA ARG A 139 -8.43 13.44 9.59
C ARG A 139 -6.92 13.54 9.83
N LEU A 140 -6.12 13.01 8.90
CA LEU A 140 -4.66 12.98 9.01
C LEU A 140 -4.10 14.38 8.87
N ASN A 141 -3.10 14.70 9.69
CA ASN A 141 -2.35 15.95 9.61
C ASN A 141 -0.90 15.77 10.09
N GLY A 142 -0.11 16.86 10.09
CA GLY A 142 1.32 16.80 10.41
C GLY A 142 1.67 16.37 11.83
N SER A 143 0.72 16.34 12.77
CA SER A 143 0.93 15.78 14.12
C SER A 143 0.77 14.27 14.18
N ASP A 144 0.29 13.62 13.11
CA ASP A 144 0.10 12.18 13.09
C ASP A 144 1.41 11.42 12.86
N SER A 145 1.43 10.18 13.36
CA SER A 145 2.54 9.25 13.17
C SER A 145 1.98 7.83 13.05
N ILE A 146 2.49 7.03 12.11
CA ILE A 146 2.09 5.63 11.95
C ILE A 146 3.28 4.69 12.06
N VAL A 147 3.10 3.57 12.76
CA VAL A 147 3.98 2.41 12.59
C VAL A 147 3.44 1.57 11.44
N ASN A 148 4.21 1.45 10.37
CA ASN A 148 3.85 0.70 9.18
C ASN A 148 4.63 -0.62 9.10
N VAL A 149 3.88 -1.72 9.09
CA VAL A 149 4.38 -3.10 8.89
C VAL A 149 3.99 -3.65 7.51
N LEU A 150 3.17 -2.90 6.76
CA LEU A 150 2.66 -3.33 5.45
C LEU A 150 3.71 -3.04 4.37
N PRO A 151 4.08 -4.02 3.52
CA PRO A 151 5.04 -3.77 2.47
C PRO A 151 4.55 -2.72 1.46
N PHE A 152 5.43 -1.79 1.07
CA PHE A 152 5.10 -0.71 0.13
C PHE A 152 4.86 -1.20 -1.30
N PHE A 153 5.31 -2.42 -1.65
CA PHE A 153 4.96 -3.03 -2.93
C PHE A 153 3.52 -3.55 -3.01
N HIS A 154 2.80 -3.62 -1.88
CA HIS A 154 1.37 -3.86 -1.85
C HIS A 154 0.60 -2.53 -1.81
N SER A 155 -0.55 -2.50 -2.48
CA SER A 155 -1.41 -1.31 -2.58
C SER A 155 -1.75 -0.71 -1.21
N PHE A 156 -2.04 -1.53 -0.19
CA PHE A 156 -2.37 -1.02 1.14
C PHE A 156 -1.17 -0.37 1.85
N GLY A 157 0.02 -0.98 1.79
CA GLY A 157 1.23 -0.38 2.36
C GLY A 157 1.63 0.90 1.62
N ASN A 158 1.52 0.91 0.30
CA ASN A 158 1.72 2.12 -0.51
C ASN A 158 0.73 3.23 -0.16
N SER A 159 -0.55 2.90 -0.03
CA SER A 159 -1.59 3.85 0.39
C SER A 159 -1.28 4.48 1.75
N VAL A 160 -0.84 3.69 2.73
CA VAL A 160 -0.40 4.21 4.05
C VAL A 160 0.78 5.17 3.90
N LEU A 161 1.78 4.84 3.07
CA LEU A 161 2.91 5.74 2.81
C LEU A 161 2.44 7.07 2.23
N LEU A 162 1.66 7.03 1.14
CA LEU A 162 1.25 8.23 0.41
C LEU A 162 0.35 9.14 1.26
N THR A 163 -0.57 8.58 2.04
CA THR A 163 -1.48 9.38 2.89
C THR A 163 -0.73 10.12 3.99
N HIS A 164 0.28 9.49 4.59
CA HIS A 164 1.04 10.12 5.65
C HIS A 164 2.02 11.15 5.10
N LEU A 165 2.66 10.90 3.95
CA LEU A 165 3.48 11.91 3.29
C LEU A 165 2.65 13.13 2.87
N ALA A 166 1.47 12.91 2.27
CA ALA A 166 0.58 14.00 1.86
C ALA A 166 0.05 14.84 3.03
N ALA A 167 -0.15 14.22 4.20
CA ALA A 167 -0.57 14.91 5.41
C ALA A 167 0.58 15.63 6.15
N GLY A 168 1.84 15.46 5.71
CA GLY A 168 3.02 15.92 6.46
C GLY A 168 3.29 15.12 7.74
N ALA A 169 2.70 13.93 7.86
CA ALA A 169 2.78 13.05 9.02
C ALA A 169 4.04 12.17 8.99
N ARG A 170 4.34 11.53 10.12
CA ARG A 170 5.50 10.65 10.29
C ARG A 170 5.17 9.20 9.94
N VAL A 171 6.05 8.53 9.21
CA VAL A 171 6.00 7.07 8.98
C VAL A 171 7.19 6.39 9.65
N VAL A 172 6.92 5.50 10.60
CA VAL A 172 7.89 4.61 11.21
C VAL A 172 7.85 3.26 10.50
N ILE A 173 8.94 2.88 9.86
CA ILE A 173 9.06 1.62 9.13
C ILE A 173 9.45 0.50 10.10
N GLU A 174 8.63 -0.55 10.21
CA GLU A 174 8.91 -1.73 11.01
C GLU A 174 8.87 -3.00 10.15
N ASN A 175 10.04 -3.44 9.67
CA ASN A 175 10.19 -4.61 8.81
C ASN A 175 10.25 -5.94 9.58
N ARG A 176 10.30 -5.93 10.92
CA ARG A 176 10.52 -7.14 11.73
C ARG A 176 9.20 -7.75 12.21
N PHE A 177 8.16 -7.73 11.37
CA PHE A 177 6.84 -8.29 11.74
C PHE A 177 6.88 -9.79 12.06
N ALA A 178 7.86 -10.53 11.52
CA ALA A 178 8.14 -11.92 11.91
C ALA A 178 8.42 -12.09 13.41
N PHE A 179 8.83 -11.01 14.10
CA PHE A 179 9.01 -10.92 15.54
C PHE A 179 7.98 -9.92 16.10
N PRO A 180 6.71 -10.30 16.31
CA PRO A 180 5.64 -9.37 16.64
C PRO A 180 5.87 -8.59 17.94
N ALA A 181 6.65 -9.13 18.89
CA ALA A 181 7.11 -8.38 20.07
C ALA A 181 7.90 -7.12 19.69
N LYS A 182 8.71 -7.13 18.61
CA LYS A 182 9.43 -5.95 18.12
C LYS A 182 8.49 -4.86 17.61
N VAL A 183 7.35 -5.24 17.04
CA VAL A 183 6.32 -4.28 16.61
C VAL A 183 5.71 -3.60 17.81
N VAL A 184 5.37 -4.36 18.86
CA VAL A 184 4.87 -3.84 20.15
C VAL A 184 5.89 -2.90 20.79
N GLU A 185 7.16 -3.33 20.92
CA GLU A 185 8.26 -2.51 21.44
C GLU A 185 8.41 -1.20 20.65
N THR A 186 8.34 -1.26 19.31
CA THR A 186 8.40 -0.07 18.44
C THR A 186 7.21 0.84 18.65
N MET A 187 5.97 0.33 18.73
CA MET A 187 4.82 1.20 18.99
C MET A 187 4.90 1.84 20.39
N GLN A 188 5.37 1.12 21.41
CA GLN A 188 5.55 1.70 22.75
C GLN A 188 6.64 2.78 22.80
N ARG A 189 7.74 2.58 22.08
CA ARG A 189 8.83 3.56 22.00
C ARG A 189 8.44 4.80 21.19
N GLU A 190 7.82 4.58 20.03
CA GLU A 190 7.56 5.64 19.05
C GLU A 190 6.22 6.35 19.26
N ARG A 191 5.33 5.75 20.06
CA ARG A 191 3.99 6.27 20.43
C ARG A 191 3.22 6.82 19.21
N PRO A 192 2.99 6.02 18.16
CA PRO A 192 2.31 6.49 16.95
C PRO A 192 0.84 6.83 17.20
N THR A 193 0.25 7.73 16.43
CA THR A 193 -1.20 7.98 16.49
C THR A 193 -2.02 6.94 15.72
N GLY A 194 -1.39 6.21 14.79
CA GLY A 194 -2.04 5.22 13.94
C GLY A 194 -1.29 3.89 13.83
N PHE A 195 -2.02 2.82 13.56
CA PHE A 195 -1.46 1.53 13.13
C PHE A 195 -2.37 0.85 12.09
N ALA A 196 -1.79 0.33 11.01
CA ALA A 196 -2.53 -0.34 9.95
C ALA A 196 -2.09 -1.80 9.80
N GLY A 197 -3.06 -2.70 9.60
CA GLY A 197 -2.80 -4.12 9.48
C GLY A 197 -3.86 -4.86 8.68
N VAL A 198 -3.54 -6.08 8.27
CA VAL A 198 -4.52 -7.04 7.74
C VAL A 198 -5.07 -7.89 8.89
N PRO A 199 -6.15 -8.69 8.73
CA PRO A 199 -6.69 -9.50 9.82
C PRO A 199 -5.63 -10.36 10.53
N ALA A 200 -4.72 -10.97 9.76
CA ALA A 200 -3.61 -11.76 10.30
C ALA A 200 -2.65 -10.92 11.16
N THR A 201 -2.45 -9.64 10.86
CA THR A 201 -1.61 -8.72 11.65
C THR A 201 -2.15 -8.63 13.08
N TYR A 202 -3.44 -8.31 13.22
CA TYR A 202 -4.08 -8.16 14.53
C TYR A 202 -4.16 -9.50 15.28
N TYR A 203 -4.46 -10.59 14.56
CA TYR A 203 -4.46 -11.92 15.16
C TYR A 203 -3.09 -12.28 15.75
N ILE A 204 -2.01 -12.08 14.99
CA ILE A 204 -0.64 -12.35 15.44
C ILE A 204 -0.29 -11.49 16.65
N LEU A 205 -0.58 -10.19 16.62
CA LEU A 205 -0.29 -9.30 17.74
C LEU A 205 -1.02 -9.76 19.02
N LEU A 206 -2.30 -10.10 18.94
CA LEU A 206 -3.10 -10.50 20.10
C LEU A 206 -2.73 -11.86 20.71
N HIS A 207 -2.12 -12.76 19.93
CA HIS A 207 -1.88 -14.16 20.36
C HIS A 207 -0.41 -14.55 20.41
N ARG A 208 0.48 -13.80 19.76
CA ARG A 208 1.92 -14.12 19.63
C ARG A 208 2.81 -12.99 20.14
N SER A 209 2.25 -12.05 20.89
CA SER A 209 3.00 -10.98 21.54
C SER A 209 2.29 -10.50 22.82
N HIS A 210 2.91 -9.56 23.53
CA HIS A 210 2.35 -8.90 24.71
C HIS A 210 1.42 -7.72 24.37
N PHE A 211 0.85 -7.68 23.15
CA PHE A 211 0.03 -6.55 22.70
C PHE A 211 -1.12 -6.23 23.66
N ALA A 212 -1.76 -7.26 24.22
CA ALA A 212 -2.88 -7.10 25.14
C ALA A 212 -2.48 -6.61 26.54
N ASP A 213 -1.18 -6.68 26.88
CA ASP A 213 -0.66 -6.36 28.21
C ASP A 213 -0.24 -4.88 28.34
N HIS A 214 -0.30 -4.13 27.24
CA HIS A 214 0.17 -2.75 27.16
C HIS A 214 -0.98 -1.73 27.06
N ASN A 215 -0.68 -0.50 27.48
CA ASN A 215 -1.54 0.66 27.26
C ASN A 215 -1.29 1.26 25.87
N TRP A 216 -2.38 1.63 25.19
CA TRP A 216 -2.43 2.13 23.83
C TRP A 216 -3.06 3.53 23.71
N GLU A 217 -3.12 4.31 24.80
CA GLU A 217 -3.68 5.68 24.83
C GLU A 217 -3.16 6.64 23.74
N PHE A 218 -1.96 6.39 23.21
CA PHE A 218 -1.40 7.18 22.11
C PHE A 218 -2.02 6.85 20.74
N LEU A 219 -2.60 5.65 20.56
CA LEU A 219 -3.26 5.26 19.32
C LEU A 219 -4.64 5.93 19.24
N ARG A 220 -4.74 6.92 18.36
CA ARG A 220 -6.01 7.54 17.97
C ARG A 220 -6.84 6.57 17.13
N TYR A 221 -6.21 5.84 16.21
CA TYR A 221 -6.92 4.93 15.32
C TYR A 221 -6.10 3.68 14.95
N ILE A 222 -6.81 2.62 14.58
CA ILE A 222 -6.26 1.49 13.84
C ILE A 222 -7.07 1.22 12.57
N CYS A 223 -6.39 0.76 11.53
CA CYS A 223 -6.98 0.53 10.22
C CYS A 223 -6.83 -0.93 9.78
N GLN A 224 -7.95 -1.58 9.48
CA GLN A 224 -7.95 -2.95 8.97
C GLN A 224 -8.48 -3.01 7.54
N ALA A 225 -7.72 -3.65 6.64
CA ALA A 225 -8.16 -3.98 5.27
C ALA A 225 -7.59 -5.34 4.82
N GLY A 226 -7.83 -5.72 3.57
CA GLY A 226 -7.23 -6.91 2.96
C GLY A 226 -7.88 -8.26 3.31
N GLY A 227 -9.02 -8.24 4.02
CA GLY A 227 -9.80 -9.43 4.34
C GLY A 227 -10.81 -9.17 5.45
N GLY A 228 -11.72 -10.11 5.70
CA GLY A 228 -12.66 -10.01 6.83
C GLY A 228 -11.95 -10.27 8.17
N MET A 229 -12.04 -9.32 9.10
CA MET A 229 -11.58 -9.54 10.48
C MET A 229 -12.69 -10.19 11.31
N ARG A 230 -12.35 -11.26 12.05
CA ARG A 230 -13.31 -11.96 12.92
C ARG A 230 -13.89 -11.00 13.96
N VAL A 231 -15.20 -11.11 14.21
CA VAL A 231 -15.92 -10.31 15.22
C VAL A 231 -15.22 -10.37 16.58
N GLU A 232 -14.84 -11.57 17.01
CA GLU A 232 -14.10 -11.81 18.26
C GLU A 232 -12.78 -11.01 18.33
N THR A 233 -12.08 -10.85 17.20
CA THR A 233 -10.85 -10.05 17.13
C THR A 233 -11.17 -8.56 17.29
N ILE A 234 -12.22 -8.07 16.63
CA ILE A 234 -12.69 -6.69 16.77
C ILE A 234 -13.05 -6.42 18.23
N GLU A 235 -13.89 -7.24 18.85
CA GLU A 235 -14.32 -7.10 20.24
C GLU A 235 -13.15 -7.10 21.22
N ARG A 236 -12.16 -7.99 21.00
CA ARG A 236 -10.96 -8.04 21.84
C ARG A 236 -10.12 -6.78 21.70
N LEU A 237 -9.93 -6.26 20.48
CA LEU A 237 -9.22 -5.00 20.26
C LEU A 237 -9.93 -3.83 20.95
N ARG A 238 -11.27 -3.77 20.87
CA ARG A 238 -12.07 -2.74 21.54
C ARG A 238 -11.93 -2.76 23.07
N LYS A 239 -11.82 -3.95 23.67
CA LYS A 239 -11.59 -4.10 25.11
C LYS A 239 -10.20 -3.62 25.53
N ILE A 240 -9.18 -3.93 24.72
CA ILE A 240 -7.77 -3.57 25.01
C ILE A 240 -7.52 -2.08 24.75
N MET A 241 -8.21 -1.49 23.77
CA MET A 241 -7.98 -0.12 23.29
C MET A 241 -9.31 0.65 23.19
N PRO A 242 -10.01 0.91 24.31
CA PRO A 242 -11.36 1.48 24.28
C PRO A 242 -11.43 2.90 23.73
N ALA A 243 -10.33 3.66 23.79
CA ALA A 243 -10.23 5.02 23.27
C ALA A 243 -9.82 5.10 21.79
N THR A 244 -9.45 3.97 21.17
CA THR A 244 -8.92 3.92 19.81
C THR A 244 -10.02 3.64 18.80
N GLU A 245 -10.12 4.47 17.76
CA GLU A 245 -11.04 4.24 16.66
C GLU A 245 -10.60 3.03 15.82
N ILE A 246 -11.43 1.99 15.72
CA ILE A 246 -11.18 0.87 14.82
C ILE A 246 -11.89 1.13 13.49
N VAL A 247 -11.10 1.36 12.45
CA VAL A 247 -11.57 1.64 11.10
C VAL A 247 -11.46 0.37 10.26
N ILE A 248 -12.59 -0.26 9.99
CA ILE A 248 -12.69 -1.40 9.06
C ILE A 248 -12.81 -0.85 7.65
N MET A 249 -12.04 -1.38 6.71
CA MET A 249 -11.95 -0.87 5.35
C MET A 249 -11.98 -2.02 4.35
N TYR A 250 -12.42 -1.70 3.13
CA TYR A 250 -12.37 -2.58 1.99
C TYR A 250 -11.82 -1.83 0.78
N GLY A 251 -11.19 -2.58 -0.11
CA GLY A 251 -10.67 -2.05 -1.36
C GLY A 251 -9.92 -3.11 -2.14
N GLN A 252 -9.47 -2.69 -3.31
CA GLN A 252 -8.74 -3.51 -4.26
C GLN A 252 -7.57 -2.70 -4.81
N THR A 253 -6.57 -3.39 -5.36
CA THR A 253 -5.43 -2.73 -6.00
C THR A 253 -5.90 -1.88 -7.19
N GLU A 254 -6.91 -2.39 -7.91
CA GLU A 254 -7.65 -1.80 -9.02
C GLU A 254 -8.35 -0.48 -8.68
N ALA A 255 -8.45 -0.14 -7.39
CA ALA A 255 -9.08 1.09 -6.91
C ALA A 255 -8.13 1.93 -6.03
N SER A 256 -6.82 1.82 -6.29
CA SER A 256 -5.78 2.55 -5.55
C SER A 256 -5.84 2.30 -4.03
N ALA A 257 -6.14 1.05 -3.66
CA ALA A 257 -6.16 0.41 -2.34
C ALA A 257 -7.44 0.50 -1.50
N ARG A 258 -8.20 1.60 -1.49
CA ARG A 258 -9.41 1.73 -0.63
C ARG A 258 -10.64 2.16 -1.41
N LEU A 259 -11.75 1.49 -1.17
CA LEU A 259 -13.06 1.76 -1.77
C LEU A 259 -14.08 2.20 -0.72
N SER A 260 -14.04 1.59 0.46
CA SER A 260 -14.95 1.90 1.56
C SER A 260 -14.30 1.82 2.91
N TYR A 261 -14.99 2.41 3.88
CA TYR A 261 -14.70 2.28 5.28
C TYR A 261 -16.00 2.24 6.09
N LEU A 262 -15.97 1.51 7.19
CA LEU A 262 -16.99 1.58 8.24
C LEU A 262 -16.65 2.75 9.16
N PRO A 263 -17.49 3.80 9.22
CA PRO A 263 -17.28 4.88 10.17
C PRO A 263 -17.18 4.32 11.60
N PRO A 264 -16.19 4.73 12.42
CA PRO A 264 -15.97 4.16 13.76
C PRO A 264 -17.23 4.16 14.64
N ALA A 265 -18.05 5.20 14.56
CA ALA A 265 -19.33 5.31 15.27
C ALA A 265 -20.36 4.22 14.91
N MET A 266 -20.21 3.58 13.75
CA MET A 266 -21.10 2.51 13.28
C MET A 266 -20.58 1.12 13.59
N LEU A 267 -19.35 0.99 14.12
CA LEU A 267 -18.69 -0.30 14.35
C LEU A 267 -19.54 -1.26 15.19
N GLU A 268 -20.13 -0.78 16.29
CA GLU A 268 -20.94 -1.63 17.18
C GLU A 268 -22.19 -2.16 16.49
N ARG A 269 -22.80 -1.34 15.63
CA ARG A 269 -24.09 -1.62 15.00
C ARG A 269 -23.96 -2.46 13.73
N LYS A 270 -22.76 -2.51 13.14
CA LYS A 270 -22.51 -3.05 11.79
C LYS A 270 -21.21 -3.87 11.75
N LEU A 271 -20.98 -4.69 12.78
CA LEU A 271 -19.85 -5.62 12.81
C LEU A 271 -19.82 -6.50 11.55
N GLY A 272 -18.64 -6.62 10.93
CA GLY A 272 -18.46 -7.34 9.67
C GLY A 272 -18.83 -6.56 8.40
N SER A 273 -19.35 -5.34 8.52
CA SER A 273 -19.62 -4.46 7.37
C SER A 273 -18.34 -3.79 6.86
N ILE A 274 -18.28 -3.57 5.54
CA ILE A 274 -17.28 -2.72 4.89
C ILE A 274 -17.67 -1.23 4.88
N GLY A 275 -18.86 -0.91 5.39
CA GLY A 275 -19.35 0.46 5.56
C GLY A 275 -19.80 1.13 4.28
N ILE A 276 -19.36 2.38 4.09
CA ILE A 276 -19.76 3.27 2.99
C ILE A 276 -18.58 3.55 2.08
N GLY A 277 -18.85 3.98 0.84
CA GLY A 277 -17.81 4.47 -0.05
C GLY A 277 -16.97 5.57 0.61
N ILE A 278 -15.65 5.56 0.37
CA ILE A 278 -14.80 6.69 0.75
C ILE A 278 -15.26 7.96 0.00
N PRO A 279 -14.93 9.18 0.47
CA PRO A 279 -15.27 10.41 -0.25
C PRO A 279 -14.91 10.33 -1.75
N GLY A 280 -15.87 10.63 -2.61
CA GLY A 280 -15.72 10.56 -4.07
C GLY A 280 -15.93 9.17 -4.70
N VAL A 281 -16.21 8.12 -3.91
CA VAL A 281 -16.48 6.76 -4.40
C VAL A 281 -17.93 6.38 -4.15
N GLU A 282 -18.60 5.96 -5.22
CA GLU A 282 -19.93 5.38 -5.21
C GLU A 282 -19.81 3.84 -5.18
N LEU A 283 -20.58 3.21 -4.30
CA LEU A 283 -20.69 1.76 -4.21
C LEU A 283 -22.14 1.33 -4.41
N LYS A 284 -22.34 0.30 -5.22
CA LYS A 284 -23.65 -0.29 -5.51
C LYS A 284 -23.58 -1.80 -5.47
N VAL A 285 -24.68 -2.44 -5.11
CA VAL A 285 -24.84 -3.89 -5.25
C VAL A 285 -25.70 -4.10 -6.49
N ALA A 286 -25.21 -4.89 -7.45
CA ALA A 286 -25.89 -5.14 -8.71
C ALA A 286 -26.25 -6.61 -8.90
N GLY A 287 -27.36 -6.87 -9.59
CA GLY A 287 -27.74 -8.21 -10.02
C GLY A 287 -26.97 -8.65 -11.27
N GLU A 288 -27.25 -9.86 -11.75
CA GLU A 288 -26.63 -10.40 -12.97
C GLU A 288 -26.93 -9.56 -14.23
N ASP A 289 -28.01 -8.78 -14.22
CA ASP A 289 -28.38 -7.86 -15.31
C ASP A 289 -27.66 -6.50 -15.23
N GLY A 290 -26.74 -6.33 -14.27
CA GLY A 290 -25.98 -5.11 -14.03
C GLY A 290 -26.79 -3.98 -13.39
N ARG A 291 -28.05 -4.21 -13.02
CA ARG A 291 -28.90 -3.21 -12.36
C ARG A 291 -28.71 -3.23 -10.85
N GLU A 292 -28.84 -2.06 -10.25
CA GLU A 292 -28.78 -1.89 -8.79
C GLU A 292 -29.91 -2.65 -8.10
N LEU A 293 -29.55 -3.45 -7.10
CA LEU A 293 -30.47 -4.21 -6.26
C LEU A 293 -30.92 -3.38 -5.05
N PRO A 294 -32.14 -3.62 -4.54
CA PRO A 294 -32.61 -2.97 -3.33
C PRO A 294 -31.84 -3.46 -2.08
N ALA A 295 -31.93 -2.68 -1.00
CA ALA A 295 -31.26 -2.99 0.24
C ALA A 295 -31.71 -4.36 0.82
N GLY A 296 -30.73 -5.19 1.19
CA GLY A 296 -30.94 -6.53 1.76
C GLY A 296 -30.75 -7.67 0.77
N GLU A 297 -30.65 -7.39 -0.52
CA GLU A 297 -30.36 -8.39 -1.55
C GLU A 297 -28.84 -8.60 -1.72
N THR A 298 -28.49 -9.80 -2.20
CA THR A 298 -27.09 -10.20 -2.46
C THR A 298 -26.80 -10.07 -3.95
N GLY A 299 -25.69 -9.42 -4.30
CA GLY A 299 -25.24 -9.27 -5.68
C GLY A 299 -23.76 -8.87 -5.77
N GLU A 300 -23.33 -8.45 -6.94
CA GLU A 300 -21.97 -7.98 -7.20
C GLU A 300 -21.76 -6.56 -6.68
N LEU A 301 -20.63 -6.30 -6.02
CA LEU A 301 -20.27 -4.96 -5.57
C LEU A 301 -19.61 -4.19 -6.71
N LEU A 302 -20.30 -3.18 -7.24
CA LEU A 302 -19.79 -2.26 -8.24
C LEU A 302 -19.24 -1.00 -7.57
N ALA A 303 -18.09 -0.53 -8.05
CA ALA A 303 -17.44 0.68 -7.59
C ALA A 303 -17.23 1.67 -8.72
N ARG A 304 -17.53 2.94 -8.46
CA ARG A 304 -17.27 4.05 -9.38
C ARG A 304 -16.60 5.18 -8.62
N GLY A 305 -15.47 5.65 -9.12
CA GLY A 305 -14.77 6.79 -8.53
C GLY A 305 -13.47 7.13 -9.25
N PRO A 306 -12.89 8.31 -8.96
CA PRO A 306 -11.65 8.77 -9.59
C PRO A 306 -10.41 7.96 -9.19
N ASN A 307 -10.50 7.10 -8.17
CA ASN A 307 -9.43 6.20 -7.71
C ASN A 307 -9.36 4.87 -8.48
N VAL A 308 -10.35 4.57 -9.34
CA VAL A 308 -10.39 3.37 -10.17
C VAL A 308 -9.29 3.43 -11.23
N MET A 309 -8.55 2.34 -11.38
CA MET A 309 -7.40 2.17 -12.26
C MET A 309 -7.67 2.56 -13.72
N LEU A 310 -6.60 2.74 -14.49
CA LEU A 310 -6.68 2.89 -15.95
C LEU A 310 -6.97 1.57 -16.67
N GLY A 311 -6.66 0.44 -16.03
CA GLY A 311 -6.81 -0.90 -16.58
C GLY A 311 -5.65 -1.82 -16.20
N TYR A 312 -5.64 -3.02 -16.77
CA TYR A 312 -4.51 -3.95 -16.67
C TYR A 312 -3.51 -3.70 -17.80
N ALA A 313 -2.21 -3.70 -17.45
CA ALA A 313 -1.13 -3.50 -18.40
C ALA A 313 -1.13 -4.63 -19.44
N ASP A 314 -1.20 -4.24 -20.72
CA ASP A 314 -1.18 -5.15 -21.87
C ASP A 314 -2.32 -6.20 -21.87
N ASP A 315 -3.45 -5.93 -21.19
CA ASP A 315 -4.61 -6.83 -21.10
C ASP A 315 -5.96 -6.07 -21.24
N PRO A 316 -6.36 -5.71 -22.49
CA PRO A 316 -7.61 -4.99 -22.75
C PRO A 316 -8.88 -5.80 -22.52
N GLU A 317 -8.81 -7.14 -22.57
CA GLU A 317 -9.98 -8.00 -22.37
C GLU A 317 -10.35 -8.11 -20.89
N ALA A 318 -9.35 -8.08 -19.99
CA ALA A 318 -9.59 -8.08 -18.56
C ALA A 318 -9.90 -6.69 -17.96
N THR A 319 -9.76 -5.61 -18.74
CA THR A 319 -9.98 -4.21 -18.32
C THR A 319 -11.44 -3.82 -18.51
#